data_AF-A0A973THR6-F1
#
_entry.id   AF-A0A973THR6-F1
#
_cell.length_a   1.000
_cell.length_b   1.000
_cell.length_c   1.000
_cell.angle_alpha   90.00
_cell.angle_beta   90.00
_cell.angle_gamma   90.00
#
_symmetry.space_group_name_H-M   'P 1'
#
loop_
_entity.id
_entity.type
_entity.pdbx_description
1 polymer ?
#
loop_
_entity_poly.entity_id
_entity_poly.type
_entity_poly.pdbx_seq_one_letter_code
_entity_poly.pdbx_strand_id
1 'polypeptide(L)'
;ASRLKVPVFLAAGGQDETAPIEHTERMEKALRTAGVPVETLYYRTEGHGFFVDAHRQAFYAQLLAFLARNIGATTVAAGAAASGGAAH
;
A
#
# COMPACT_ATOMS: atom_id res chain seq x y z
N ALA A 1 -4.54 -17.14 -7.71
CA ALA A 1 -4.40 -15.82 -8.36
C ALA A 1 -5.40 -15.60 -9.50
N SER A 2 -5.60 -16.54 -10.42
CA SER A 2 -6.45 -16.38 -11.63
C SER A 2 -7.90 -15.92 -11.44
N ARG A 3 -8.46 -15.99 -10.22
CA ARG A 3 -9.79 -15.46 -9.89
C ARG A 3 -9.79 -13.97 -9.55
N LEU A 4 -8.63 -13.38 -9.25
CA LEU A 4 -8.46 -11.96 -8.96
C LEU A 4 -8.42 -11.19 -10.28
N LYS A 5 -9.26 -10.16 -10.39
CA LYS A 5 -9.43 -9.35 -11.61
C LYS A 5 -9.17 -7.86 -11.39
N VAL A 6 -8.74 -7.49 -10.18
CA VAL A 6 -8.48 -6.11 -9.77
C VAL A 6 -7.02 -5.99 -9.35
N PRO A 7 -6.43 -4.78 -9.39
CA PRO A 7 -5.09 -4.56 -8.89
C PRO A 7 -4.96 -5.00 -7.43
N VAL A 8 -3.77 -5.51 -7.06
CA VAL A 8 -3.48 -6.00 -5.72
C VAL A 8 -2.24 -5.30 -5.18
N PHE A 9 -2.28 -4.90 -3.91
CA PHE A 9 -1.10 -4.43 -3.18
C PHE A 9 -0.75 -5.46 -2.09
N LEU A 10 0.49 -5.94 -2.11
CA LEU A 10 1.03 -6.88 -1.12
C LEU A 10 2.08 -6.18 -0.25
N ALA A 11 2.00 -6.34 1.06
CA ALA A 11 3.01 -5.85 1.98
C ALA A 11 3.36 -6.92 3.01
N ALA A 12 4.65 -7.13 3.30
CA ALA A 12 5.10 -8.16 4.23
C ALA A 12 6.46 -7.83 4.86
N GLY A 13 6.68 -8.33 6.08
CA GLY A 13 7.98 -8.34 6.75
C GLY A 13 8.78 -9.59 6.42
N GLY A 14 10.09 -9.45 6.26
CA GLY A 14 10.98 -10.57 5.94
C GLY A 14 11.34 -11.47 7.13
N GLN A 15 11.09 -11.04 8.37
CA GLN A 15 11.25 -11.83 9.59
C GLN A 15 9.89 -12.24 10.19
N ASP A 16 8.82 -12.25 9.39
CA ASP A 16 7.50 -12.67 9.86
C ASP A 16 7.46 -14.18 10.13
N GLU A 17 7.43 -14.58 11.40
CA GLU A 17 7.28 -15.99 11.79
C GLU A 17 5.81 -16.46 11.84
N THR A 18 4.85 -15.53 11.84
CA THR A 18 3.41 -15.83 11.86
C THR A 18 2.87 -16.08 10.45
N ALA A 19 3.30 -15.27 9.49
CA ALA A 19 3.03 -15.42 8.06
C ALA A 19 4.32 -15.27 7.24
N PRO A 20 5.11 -16.36 7.10
CA PRO A 20 6.39 -16.34 6.38
C PRO A 20 6.32 -15.67 5.00
N ILE A 21 7.33 -14.86 4.67
CA ILE A 21 7.33 -14.00 3.47
C ILE A 21 7.16 -14.80 2.16
N GLU A 22 7.54 -16.07 2.14
CA GLU A 22 7.39 -16.97 1.00
C GLU A 22 5.91 -17.11 0.59
N HIS A 23 4.96 -16.95 1.52
CA HIS A 23 3.53 -16.93 1.18
C HIS A 23 3.20 -15.75 0.26
N THR A 24 3.74 -14.57 0.58
CA THR A 24 3.52 -13.33 -0.17
C THR A 24 4.27 -13.38 -1.51
N GLU A 25 5.51 -13.87 -1.55
CA GLU A 25 6.28 -14.04 -2.78
C GLU A 25 5.60 -15.03 -3.75
N ARG A 26 5.05 -16.15 -3.24
CA ARG A 26 4.28 -17.09 -4.06
C ARG A 26 3.02 -16.44 -4.63
N MET A 27 2.33 -15.60 -3.86
CA MET A 27 1.16 -14.88 -4.36
C MET A 27 1.55 -13.85 -5.42
N GLU A 28 2.61 -13.06 -5.19
CA GLU A 28 3.13 -12.11 -6.17
C GLU A 28 3.43 -12.80 -7.50
N LYS A 29 4.19 -13.91 -7.46
CA LYS A 29 4.51 -14.69 -8.66
C LYS A 29 3.24 -15.17 -9.37
N ALA A 30 2.26 -15.70 -8.61
CA ALA A 30 1.01 -16.19 -9.18
C ALA A 30 0.16 -15.06 -9.80
N LEU A 31 0.15 -13.86 -9.21
CA LEU A 31 -0.53 -12.68 -9.74
C LEU A 31 0.12 -12.19 -11.04
N ARG A 32 1.46 -12.08 -11.05
CA ARG A 32 2.23 -11.71 -12.24
C ARG A 32 2.00 -12.68 -13.39
N THR A 33 2.07 -13.99 -13.13
CA THR A 33 1.78 -15.02 -14.15
C THR A 33 0.33 -14.93 -14.67
N ALA A 34 -0.61 -14.52 -13.83
CA ALA A 34 -2.01 -14.34 -14.22
C ALA A 34 -2.29 -12.99 -14.92
N GLY A 35 -1.27 -12.13 -15.13
CA GLY A 35 -1.44 -10.81 -15.72
C GLY A 35 -2.20 -9.82 -14.83
N VAL A 36 -2.30 -10.09 -13.53
CA VAL A 36 -2.96 -9.19 -12.57
C VAL A 36 -1.97 -8.11 -12.13
N PRO A 37 -2.31 -6.81 -12.24
CA PRO A 37 -1.44 -5.75 -11.73
C PRO A 37 -1.18 -5.93 -10.24
N VAL A 38 0.09 -6.03 -9.86
CA VAL A 38 0.51 -6.21 -8.47
C VAL A 38 1.61 -5.22 -8.10
N GLU A 39 1.40 -4.51 -7.00
CA GLU A 39 2.40 -3.67 -6.33
C GLU A 39 2.83 -4.37 -5.04
N THR A 40 4.11 -4.24 -4.67
CA THR A 40 4.66 -4.90 -3.48
C THR A 40 5.46 -3.92 -2.62
N LEU A 41 5.49 -4.16 -1.31
CA LEU A 41 6.33 -3.46 -0.35
C LEU A 41 6.85 -4.45 0.69
N TYR A 42 8.17 -4.68 0.70
CA TYR A 42 8.81 -5.60 1.64
C TYR A 42 9.86 -4.89 2.47
N TYR A 43 9.89 -5.21 3.76
CA TYR A 43 10.98 -4.82 4.65
C TYR A 43 11.61 -6.06 5.27
N ARG A 44 12.84 -6.39 4.85
CA ARG A 44 13.55 -7.61 5.26
C ARG A 44 13.68 -7.75 6.78
N THR A 45 13.76 -6.63 7.48
CA THR A 45 13.99 -6.55 8.94
C THR A 45 12.70 -6.51 9.77
N GLU A 46 11.54 -6.37 9.14
CA GLU A 46 10.25 -6.32 9.84
C GLU A 46 9.65 -7.72 10.02
N GLY A 47 8.80 -7.89 11.04
CA GLY A 47 8.09 -9.14 11.35
C GLY A 47 6.64 -9.13 10.85
N HIS A 48 5.70 -9.59 11.68
CA HIS A 48 4.25 -9.64 11.37
C HIS A 48 3.55 -8.27 11.26
N GLY A 49 4.32 -7.19 11.26
CA GLY A 49 3.86 -5.82 11.13
C GLY A 49 5.06 -4.91 10.91
N PHE A 50 4.80 -3.65 10.54
CA PHE A 50 5.84 -2.64 10.40
C PHE A 50 5.96 -1.81 11.68
N PHE A 51 7.04 -2.03 12.42
CA PHE A 51 7.29 -1.41 13.72
C PHE A 51 8.19 -0.17 13.60
N VAL A 52 9.11 -0.14 12.64
CA VAL A 52 9.94 1.04 12.39
C VAL A 52 9.04 2.15 11.83
N ASP A 53 9.08 3.33 12.45
CA ASP A 53 8.20 4.45 12.10
C ASP A 53 8.31 4.85 10.62
N ALA A 54 9.52 4.85 10.07
CA ALA A 54 9.76 5.14 8.66
C ALA A 54 9.09 4.11 7.73
N HIS A 55 9.15 2.82 8.08
CA HIS A 55 8.52 1.75 7.30
C HIS A 55 6.99 1.85 7.38
N ARG A 56 6.46 2.15 8.58
CA ARG A 56 5.03 2.37 8.80
C ARG A 56 4.51 3.57 8.00
N GLN A 57 5.25 4.68 8.00
CA GLN A 57 4.91 5.86 7.20
C GLN A 57 4.91 5.55 5.69
N ALA A 58 5.95 4.86 5.20
CA ALA A 58 6.05 4.45 3.81
C ALA A 58 4.90 3.52 3.39
N PHE A 59 4.55 2.54 4.23
CA PHE A 59 3.41 1.66 4.01
C PHE A 59 2.10 2.43 3.87
N TYR A 60 1.80 3.34 4.80
CA TYR A 60 0.57 4.14 4.71
C TYR A 60 0.55 5.06 3.49
N ALA A 61 1.69 5.68 3.15
CA ALA A 61 1.79 6.51 1.95
C ALA A 61 1.48 5.70 0.68
N GLN A 62 2.10 4.52 0.54
CA GLN A 62 1.88 3.65 -0.63
C GLN A 62 0.47 3.06 -0.66
N LEU A 63 -0.08 2.66 0.50
CA LEU A 63 -1.45 2.18 0.63
C LEU A 63 -2.45 3.26 0.20
N LEU A 64 -2.32 4.49 0.70
CA LEU A 64 -3.21 5.59 0.34
C LEU A 64 -3.11 5.92 -1.15
N ALA A 65 -1.91 5.94 -1.71
CA ALA A 65 -1.71 6.16 -3.15
C ALA A 65 -2.34 5.05 -4.00
N PHE A 66 -2.21 3.78 -3.58
CA PHE A 66 -2.82 2.65 -4.24
C PHE A 66 -4.36 2.73 -4.20
N LEU A 67 -4.95 3.02 -3.04
CA LEU A 67 -6.39 3.16 -2.89
C LEU A 67 -6.93 4.34 -3.72
N ALA A 68 -6.27 5.50 -3.68
CA ALA A 68 -6.67 6.66 -4.45
C ALA A 68 -6.75 6.39 -5.96
N ARG A 69 -5.83 5.58 -6.51
CA ARG A 69 -5.85 5.18 -7.93
C ARG A 69 -6.93 4.15 -8.28
N ASN A 70 -7.31 3.29 -7.35
CA ASN A 70 -8.12 2.10 -7.65
C ASN A 70 -9.58 2.20 -7.23
N ILE A 71 -9.88 2.95 -6.17
CA ILE A 71 -11.25 3.13 -5.66
C ILE A 71 -11.63 4.61 -5.55
N GLY A 72 -10.75 5.50 -6.02
CA GLY A 72 -10.88 6.94 -5.90
C GLY A 72 -10.44 7.46 -4.53
N ALA A 73 -9.89 8.67 -4.51
CA ALA A 73 -9.93 9.46 -3.29
C ALA A 73 -11.38 9.93 -3.17
N THR A 74 -12.08 9.59 -2.08
CA THR A 74 -13.08 10.55 -1.60
C THR A 74 -12.27 11.79 -1.31
N THR A 75 -12.25 12.72 -2.26
CA THR A 75 -11.80 14.07 -2.02
C THR A 75 -12.74 14.57 -0.94
N VAL A 76 -12.36 14.40 0.33
CA VAL A 76 -12.71 15.38 1.34
C VAL A 76 -12.01 16.61 0.80
N ALA A 77 -12.74 17.36 -0.02
CA ALA A 77 -12.29 18.65 -0.49
C ALA A 77 -11.80 19.34 0.77
N ALA A 78 -10.51 19.65 0.80
CA ALA A 78 -9.93 20.49 1.83
C ALA A 78 -10.56 21.88 1.66
N GLY A 79 -11.81 22.00 2.09
CA GLY A 79 -12.49 23.26 2.31
C GLY A 79 -11.94 23.82 3.60
N ALA A 80 -10.74 24.39 3.56
CA ALA A 80 -10.30 25.41 4.50
C ALA A 80 -8.93 25.99 4.10
N ALA A 81 -8.91 27.32 4.06
CA ALA A 81 -7.75 28.19 4.23
C ALA A 81 -6.82 28.40 3.02
N ALA A 82 -7.36 29.10 2.02
CA ALA A 82 -6.66 30.25 1.47
C ALA A 82 -7.59 31.47 1.54
N SER A 83 -7.74 32.04 2.74
CA SER A 83 -8.26 33.41 2.89
C SER A 83 -7.22 34.36 2.32
N GLY A 84 -7.36 34.65 1.02
CA GLY A 84 -6.74 35.79 0.38
C GLY A 84 -7.37 37.08 0.87
N GLY A 85 -6.52 37.98 1.38
CA GLY A 85 -6.55 39.45 1.25
C GLY A 85 -7.84 40.22 1.52
N ALA A 86 -7.78 41.16 2.47
CA ALA A 86 -7.73 42.59 2.17
C ALA A 86 -7.52 43.38 3.47
N ALA A 87 -6.37 44.05 3.57
CA ALA A 87 -6.21 45.20 4.46
C ALA A 87 -6.90 46.41 3.82
N HIS A 88 -7.69 47.13 4.59
CA HIS A 88 -8.08 48.50 4.32
C HIS A 88 -8.20 49.27 5.63
#